data_AF-A0A1Y2K6Z1-F1
#
_entry.id   AF-A0A1Y2K6Z1-F1
#
_cell.length_a   1.000
_cell.length_b   1.000
_cell.length_c   1.000
_cell.angle_alpha   90.00
_cell.angle_beta   90.00
_cell.angle_gamma   90.00
#
_symmetry.space_group_name_H-M   'P 1'
#
loop_
_entity.id
_entity.type
_entity.pdbx_description
1 polymer ?
#
loop_
_entity_poly.entity_id
_entity_poly.type
_entity_poly.pdbx_seq_one_letter_code
_entity_poly.pdbx_strand_id
1 'polypeptide(L)'
;MTDVAQPHDRFLKALLSDPSKAGTLIKERLPKGVAELLSPDSPELVDGTFVDGEFREHLTDRLFRVKTLGGQAAYIYTLVEHKSYPDEWIAFQLLRYMVRIWEQFAKQGHKRLPPIVPLVVYHGGRAWGAAARFSELLEAEESLLLHLLDFSYGVADLGRIEDDALSQDARLRSALMAMKYAFQSAASVVIMPEIGKGVQGDPECVFRRKAVSDSDRKRPPIPTQNGH
;
A
#
# COMPACT_ATOMS: atom_id res chain seq x y z
N MET A 1 -7.07 20.01 5.91
CA MET A 1 -8.00 19.10 6.60
C MET A 1 -7.17 17.91 7.03
N THR A 2 -6.99 17.71 8.33
CA THR A 2 -6.12 16.68 8.91
C THR A 2 -6.66 15.31 8.54
N ASP A 3 -6.03 14.67 7.57
CA ASP A 3 -6.34 13.30 7.18
C ASP A 3 -5.88 12.38 8.32
N VAL A 4 -6.86 11.84 9.05
CA VAL A 4 -6.60 10.92 10.15
C VAL A 4 -6.14 9.62 9.51
N ALA A 5 -4.83 9.34 9.56
CA ALA A 5 -4.29 8.04 9.16
C ALA A 5 -5.15 6.93 9.73
N GLN A 6 -5.77 6.18 8.83
CA GLN A 6 -6.73 5.17 9.21
C GLN A 6 -6.02 4.09 10.06
N PRO A 7 -6.69 3.48 11.04
CA PRO A 7 -6.07 2.45 11.89
C PRO A 7 -5.45 1.28 11.12
N HIS A 8 -6.04 0.91 9.97
CA HIS A 8 -5.55 -0.16 9.09
C HIS A 8 -4.26 0.24 8.35
N ASP A 9 -4.15 1.50 7.93
CA ASP A 9 -2.97 2.09 7.31
C ASP A 9 -1.77 2.06 8.28
N ARG A 10 -2.00 2.45 9.53
CA ARG A 10 -0.98 2.37 10.59
C ARG A 10 -0.61 0.92 10.90
N PHE A 11 -1.56 0.00 10.86
CA PHE A 11 -1.32 -1.42 11.09
C PHE A 11 -0.46 -2.04 9.98
N LEU A 12 -0.79 -1.79 8.70
CA LEU A 12 0.05 -2.23 7.58
C LEU A 12 1.45 -1.63 7.71
N LYS A 13 1.56 -0.33 7.98
CA LYS A 13 2.85 0.33 8.18
C LYS A 13 3.68 -0.35 9.27
N ALA A 14 3.06 -0.71 10.39
CA ALA A 14 3.73 -1.40 11.48
C ALA A 14 4.20 -2.79 11.05
N LEU A 15 3.33 -3.54 10.37
CA LEU A 15 3.65 -4.88 9.86
C LEU A 15 4.81 -4.86 8.86
N LEU A 16 4.84 -3.88 7.96
CA LEU A 16 5.90 -3.69 6.98
C LEU A 16 7.21 -3.15 7.60
N SER A 17 7.24 -2.90 8.91
CA SER A 17 8.51 -2.72 9.63
C SER A 17 9.23 -4.05 9.88
N ASP A 18 8.54 -5.20 9.79
CA ASP A 18 9.16 -6.53 9.81
C ASP A 18 9.74 -6.84 8.41
N PRO A 19 11.07 -6.96 8.28
CA PRO A 19 11.73 -7.22 7.00
C PRO A 19 11.21 -8.46 6.28
N SER A 20 10.83 -9.51 7.01
CA SER A 20 10.29 -10.74 6.42
C SER A 20 8.93 -10.50 5.75
N LYS A 21 8.10 -9.61 6.32
CA LYS A 21 6.73 -9.36 5.85
C LYS A 21 6.76 -8.37 4.70
N ALA A 22 7.63 -7.36 4.80
CA ALA A 22 7.96 -6.49 3.68
C ALA A 22 8.51 -7.28 2.49
N GLY A 23 9.46 -8.19 2.72
CA GLY A 23 10.04 -9.02 1.65
C GLY A 23 9.00 -9.92 0.98
N THR A 24 8.09 -10.50 1.78
CA THR A 24 6.97 -11.32 1.26
C THR A 24 6.04 -10.46 0.39
N LEU A 25 5.58 -9.30 0.89
CA LEU A 25 4.72 -8.39 0.13
C LEU A 25 5.38 -8.00 -1.20
N ILE A 26 6.63 -7.52 -1.14
CA ILE A 26 7.39 -7.06 -2.32
C ILE A 26 7.48 -8.19 -3.36
N LYS A 27 7.86 -9.40 -2.94
CA LYS A 27 8.06 -10.52 -3.86
C LYS A 27 6.76 -10.99 -4.50
N GLU A 28 5.66 -11.00 -3.75
CA GLU A 28 4.37 -11.46 -4.25
C GLU A 28 3.62 -10.41 -5.08
N ARG A 29 3.90 -9.11 -4.88
CA ARG A 29 3.13 -8.01 -5.48
C ARG A 29 3.86 -7.21 -6.55
N LEU A 30 5.18 -7.30 -6.64
CA LEU A 30 5.89 -6.73 -7.78
C LEU A 30 5.57 -7.48 -9.08
N PRO A 31 5.70 -6.81 -10.24
CA PRO A 31 5.67 -7.49 -11.52
C PRO A 31 6.67 -8.65 -11.53
N LYS A 32 6.24 -9.82 -12.02
CA LYS A 32 7.01 -11.07 -11.95
C LYS A 32 8.47 -10.91 -12.42
N GLY A 33 8.66 -10.26 -13.57
CA GLY A 33 10.00 -10.02 -14.13
C GLY A 33 10.89 -9.13 -13.27
N VAL A 34 10.33 -8.27 -12.41
CA VAL A 34 11.12 -7.49 -11.44
C VAL A 34 11.40 -8.32 -10.18
N ALA A 35 10.38 -9.01 -9.66
CA ALA A 35 10.52 -9.83 -8.45
C ALA A 35 11.58 -10.93 -8.61
N GLU A 36 11.67 -11.53 -9.81
CA GLU A 36 12.67 -12.55 -10.15
C GLU A 36 14.11 -12.01 -10.21
N LEU A 37 14.31 -10.70 -10.31
CA LEU A 37 15.65 -10.08 -10.27
C LEU A 37 16.14 -9.85 -8.84
N LEU A 38 15.27 -9.99 -7.83
CA LEU A 38 15.61 -9.70 -6.45
C LEU A 38 16.20 -10.93 -5.75
N SER A 39 17.18 -10.67 -4.88
CA SER A 39 17.72 -11.64 -3.93
C SER A 39 16.62 -12.11 -2.97
N PRO A 40 16.67 -13.36 -2.46
CA PRO A 40 15.79 -13.81 -1.38
C PRO A 40 16.07 -13.14 -0.02
N ASP A 41 17.15 -12.36 0.10
CA ASP A 41 17.48 -11.61 1.31
C ASP A 41 16.33 -10.66 1.70
N SER A 42 16.13 -10.49 3.01
CA SER A 42 15.11 -9.56 3.49
C SER A 42 15.44 -8.10 3.12
N PRO A 43 14.45 -7.30 2.71
CA PRO A 43 14.64 -5.87 2.46
C PRO A 43 15.07 -5.13 3.71
N GLU A 44 15.91 -4.12 3.53
CA GLU A 44 16.25 -3.15 4.56
C GLU A 44 15.29 -1.96 4.46
N LEU A 45 14.61 -1.60 5.54
CA LEU A 45 13.80 -0.39 5.59
C LEU A 45 14.72 0.84 5.61
N VAL A 46 14.55 1.75 4.66
CA VAL A 46 15.25 3.03 4.59
C VAL A 46 14.48 4.06 5.42
N ASP A 47 15.20 4.84 6.23
CA ASP A 47 14.59 5.79 7.17
C ASP A 47 13.73 6.85 6.46
N GLY A 48 12.58 7.17 7.05
CA GLY A 48 11.56 8.05 6.48
C GLY A 48 11.96 9.53 6.41
N THR A 49 13.10 9.90 7.00
CA THR A 49 13.72 11.22 6.86
C THR A 49 14.17 11.53 5.43
N PHE A 50 14.26 10.52 4.55
CA PHE A 50 14.47 10.71 3.11
C PHE A 50 13.32 11.44 2.40
N VAL A 51 12.13 11.49 2.99
CA VAL A 51 10.94 12.12 2.40
C VAL A 51 10.60 13.37 3.23
N ASP A 52 10.94 14.55 2.70
CA ASP A 52 10.90 15.86 3.38
C ASP A 52 9.56 16.19 4.06
N GLY A 53 9.61 17.12 5.02
CA GLY A 53 8.56 17.47 5.99
C GLY A 53 7.15 17.81 5.45
N GLU A 54 7.01 18.23 4.19
CA GLU A 54 5.71 18.52 3.55
C GLU A 54 4.94 17.26 3.11
N PHE A 55 5.60 16.10 2.96
CA PHE A 55 4.97 14.85 2.54
C PHE A 55 4.73 13.88 3.71
N ARG A 56 4.93 14.33 4.95
CA ARG A 56 4.61 13.57 6.17
C ARG A 56 3.13 13.22 6.28
N GLU A 57 2.27 13.80 5.45
CA GLU A 57 0.84 13.55 5.43
C GLU A 57 0.44 12.22 4.76
N HIS A 58 1.30 11.59 3.95
CA HIS A 58 1.08 10.21 3.47
C HIS A 58 1.73 9.22 4.45
N LEU A 59 1.04 9.01 5.56
CA LEU A 59 1.57 8.35 6.75
C LEU A 59 1.96 6.88 6.52
N THR A 60 1.71 6.26 5.38
CA THR A 60 1.87 4.82 5.10
C THR A 60 3.00 4.42 4.17
N ASP A 61 3.64 5.38 3.49
CA ASP A 61 4.64 5.06 2.47
C ASP A 61 5.93 4.50 3.08
N ARG A 62 6.59 3.59 2.34
CA ARG A 62 7.83 2.94 2.76
C ARG A 62 8.83 2.83 1.63
N LEU A 63 10.10 3.09 1.93
CA LEU A 63 11.21 2.85 1.01
C LEU A 63 12.03 1.67 1.51
N PHE A 64 12.20 0.66 0.68
CA PHE A 64 12.99 -0.53 1.00
C PHE A 64 14.20 -0.61 0.09
N ARG A 65 15.37 -0.87 0.68
CA ARG A 65 16.57 -1.27 -0.06
C ARG A 65 16.58 -2.78 -0.18
N VAL A 66 16.74 -3.27 -1.39
CA VAL A 66 16.85 -4.69 -1.73
C VAL A 66 18.14 -4.95 -2.49
N LYS A 67 18.62 -6.19 -2.46
CA LYS A 67 19.69 -6.64 -3.34
C LYS A 67 19.08 -7.35 -4.55
N THR A 68 19.67 -7.14 -5.71
CA THR A 68 19.40 -7.94 -6.91
C THR A 68 20.21 -9.23 -6.87
N LEU A 69 19.84 -10.22 -7.67
CA LEU A 69 20.63 -11.44 -7.88
C LEU A 69 22.04 -11.13 -8.41
N GLY A 70 22.21 -10.03 -9.13
CA GLY A 70 23.52 -9.53 -9.59
C GLY A 70 24.33 -8.79 -8.50
N GLY A 71 23.84 -8.73 -7.26
CA GLY A 71 24.52 -8.10 -6.12
C GLY A 71 24.41 -6.58 -6.05
N GLN A 72 23.75 -5.94 -7.02
CA GLN A 72 23.50 -4.49 -7.01
C GLN A 72 22.33 -4.14 -6.09
N ALA A 73 22.36 -2.95 -5.48
CA ALA A 73 21.23 -2.44 -4.72
C ALA A 73 20.14 -1.89 -5.65
N ALA A 74 18.88 -2.18 -5.32
CA ALA A 74 17.70 -1.53 -5.88
C ALA A 74 16.79 -1.07 -4.74
N TYR A 75 15.86 -0.17 -5.06
CA TYR A 75 14.95 0.39 -4.07
C TYR A 75 13.52 0.14 -4.49
N ILE A 76 12.69 -0.30 -3.55
CA ILE A 76 11.25 -0.48 -3.75
C ILE A 76 10.54 0.60 -2.95
N TYR A 77 9.90 1.52 -3.65
CA TYR A 77 9.07 2.55 -3.02
C TYR A 77 7.62 2.05 -3.01
N THR A 78 7.09 1.81 -1.81
CA THR A 78 5.74 1.29 -1.61
C THR A 78 4.82 2.43 -1.18
N LEU A 79 3.86 2.77 -2.04
CA LEU A 79 2.78 3.72 -1.79
C LEU A 79 1.53 2.94 -1.39
N VAL A 80 0.90 3.32 -0.28
CA VAL A 80 -0.39 2.72 0.12
C VAL A 80 -1.49 3.72 -0.18
N GLU A 81 -2.39 3.35 -1.08
CA GLU A 81 -3.43 4.23 -1.58
C GLU A 81 -4.82 3.70 -1.18
N HIS A 82 -5.53 4.52 -0.42
CA HIS A 82 -6.81 4.18 0.21
C HIS A 82 -8.00 4.95 -0.38
N LYS A 83 -7.80 5.90 -1.32
CA LYS A 83 -8.90 6.71 -1.85
C LYS A 83 -9.97 5.86 -2.53
N SER A 84 -11.24 6.29 -2.38
CA SER A 84 -12.42 5.65 -2.97
C SER A 84 -12.37 5.55 -4.51
N TYR A 85 -11.52 6.37 -5.14
CA TYR A 85 -11.22 6.38 -6.57
C TYR A 85 -9.70 6.42 -6.75
N PRO A 86 -9.13 5.62 -7.68
CA PRO A 86 -7.74 5.77 -8.07
C PRO A 86 -7.50 7.21 -8.55
N ASP A 87 -6.51 7.88 -7.98
CA ASP A 87 -6.12 9.21 -8.41
C ASP A 87 -5.42 9.09 -9.78
N GLU A 88 -5.93 9.77 -10.80
CA GLU A 88 -5.39 9.71 -12.16
C GLU A 88 -3.92 10.18 -12.19
N TRP A 89 -3.50 10.97 -11.20
CA TRP A 89 -2.16 11.52 -11.09
C TRP A 89 -1.18 10.66 -10.30
N ILE A 90 -1.50 9.40 -9.99
CA ILE A 90 -0.61 8.51 -9.22
C ILE A 90 0.77 8.39 -9.85
N ALA A 91 0.87 8.20 -11.18
CA ALA A 91 2.18 8.11 -11.82
C ALA A 91 2.98 9.41 -11.67
N PHE A 92 2.32 10.58 -11.71
CA PHE A 92 2.98 11.86 -11.44
C PHE A 92 3.39 12.02 -9.98
N GLN A 93 2.56 11.57 -9.03
CA GLN A 93 2.91 11.52 -7.62
C GLN A 93 4.14 10.63 -7.36
N LEU A 94 4.17 9.43 -7.96
CA LEU A 94 5.30 8.51 -7.87
C LEU A 94 6.58 9.15 -8.42
N LEU A 95 6.52 9.84 -9.56
CA LEU A 95 7.67 10.57 -10.11
C LEU A 95 8.21 11.61 -9.12
N ARG A 96 7.33 12.43 -8.51
CA ARG A 96 7.73 13.42 -7.50
C ARG A 96 8.46 12.77 -6.33
N TYR A 97 8.00 11.61 -5.88
CA TYR A 97 8.65 10.87 -4.81
C TYR A 97 10.00 10.29 -5.21
N MET A 98 10.10 9.68 -6.38
CA MET A 98 11.36 9.16 -6.91
C MET A 98 12.41 10.27 -7.01
N VAL A 99 12.03 11.44 -7.53
CA VAL A 99 12.92 12.61 -7.61
C VAL A 99 13.40 13.03 -6.23
N ARG A 100 12.51 13.16 -5.23
CA ARG A 100 12.90 13.53 -3.86
C ARG A 100 13.86 12.51 -3.23
N ILE A 101 13.61 11.21 -3.44
CA ILE A 101 14.52 10.16 -2.97
C ILE A 101 15.89 10.31 -3.65
N TRP A 102 15.93 10.55 -4.95
CA TRP A 102 17.17 10.77 -5.70
C TRP A 102 17.92 12.04 -5.29
N GLU A 103 17.23 13.13 -4.97
CA GLU A 103 17.84 14.35 -4.42
C GLU A 103 18.60 14.07 -3.12
N GLN A 104 18.05 13.23 -2.25
CA GLN A 104 18.73 12.83 -1.00
C GLN A 104 19.97 11.96 -1.28
N PHE A 105 19.90 11.03 -2.23
CA PHE A 105 21.10 10.30 -2.68
C PHE A 105 22.16 11.24 -3.25
N ALA A 106 21.76 12.23 -4.06
CA ALA A 106 22.67 13.24 -4.59
C ALA A 106 23.32 14.08 -3.48
N LYS A 107 22.53 14.52 -2.48
CA LYS A 107 23.03 15.24 -1.28
C LYS A 107 24.03 14.41 -0.48
N GLN A 108 23.87 13.09 -0.44
CA GLN A 108 24.82 12.15 0.18
C GLN A 108 26.07 11.86 -0.67
N GLY A 109 26.22 12.55 -1.82
CA GLY A 109 27.42 12.46 -2.65
C GLY A 109 27.41 11.32 -3.67
N HIS A 110 26.26 10.64 -3.86
CA HIS A 110 26.15 9.59 -4.87
C HIS A 110 26.35 10.18 -6.28
N LYS A 111 27.23 9.54 -7.06
CA LYS A 111 27.52 9.95 -8.45
C LYS A 111 26.57 9.34 -9.48
N ARG A 112 25.78 8.35 -9.07
CA ARG A 112 24.74 7.70 -9.86
C ARG A 112 23.51 7.51 -9.00
N LEU A 113 22.35 7.74 -9.60
CA LEU A 113 21.07 7.55 -8.95
C LEU A 113 20.74 6.05 -8.91
N PRO A 114 20.32 5.50 -7.75
CA PRO A 114 19.95 4.10 -7.67
C PRO A 114 18.59 3.87 -8.36
N PRO A 115 18.33 2.67 -8.89
CA PRO A 115 17.03 2.35 -9.45
C PRO A 115 15.97 2.32 -8.34
N ILE A 116 14.81 2.92 -8.61
CA ILE A 116 13.64 2.88 -7.75
C ILE A 116 12.50 2.25 -8.54
N VAL A 117 11.93 1.16 -8.02
CA VAL A 117 10.73 0.51 -8.56
C VAL A 117 9.55 0.87 -7.67
N PRO A 118 8.53 1.57 -8.19
CA PRO A 118 7.35 1.86 -7.40
C PRO A 118 6.40 0.66 -7.33
N LEU A 119 5.77 0.49 -6.18
CA LEU A 119 4.71 -0.47 -5.91
C LEU A 119 3.56 0.26 -5.22
N VAL A 120 2.36 0.19 -5.79
CA VAL A 120 1.15 0.72 -5.17
C VAL A 120 0.37 -0.43 -4.54
N VAL A 121 0.08 -0.34 -3.25
CA VAL A 121 -0.87 -1.21 -2.56
C VAL A 121 -2.19 -0.45 -2.49
N TYR A 122 -3.16 -0.88 -3.30
CA TYR A 122 -4.43 -0.19 -3.47
C TYR A 122 -5.58 -0.99 -2.85
N HIS A 123 -6.43 -0.30 -2.08
CA HIS A 123 -7.58 -0.93 -1.42
C HIS A 123 -8.83 -0.04 -1.41
N GLY A 124 -9.00 0.78 -2.45
CA GLY A 124 -10.19 1.61 -2.60
C GLY A 124 -11.44 0.82 -3.04
N GLY A 125 -12.59 1.51 -3.06
CA GLY A 125 -13.89 0.89 -3.32
C GLY A 125 -14.19 0.54 -4.79
N ARG A 126 -13.37 0.98 -5.74
CA ARG A 126 -13.49 0.69 -7.18
C ARG A 126 -12.27 -0.10 -7.67
N ALA A 127 -12.36 -0.68 -8.86
CA ALA A 127 -11.19 -1.31 -9.47
C ALA A 127 -10.14 -0.24 -9.84
N TRP A 128 -8.86 -0.60 -9.78
CA TRP A 128 -7.79 0.26 -10.26
C TRP A 128 -7.98 0.58 -11.75
N GLY A 129 -7.93 1.87 -12.08
CA GLY A 129 -8.10 2.37 -13.45
C GLY A 129 -7.13 3.48 -13.82
N ALA A 130 -6.16 3.80 -12.96
CA ALA A 130 -5.14 4.79 -13.26
C ALA A 130 -4.05 4.23 -14.17
N ALA A 131 -3.41 5.12 -14.94
CA ALA A 131 -2.35 4.83 -15.89
C ALA A 131 -1.24 3.98 -15.30
N ALA A 132 -0.93 2.82 -15.89
CA ALA A 132 0.09 1.88 -15.38
C ALA A 132 1.53 2.29 -15.74
N ARG A 133 1.67 3.28 -16.63
CA ARG A 133 2.92 3.88 -17.08
C ARG A 133 2.83 5.39 -17.00
N PHE A 134 3.97 6.05 -16.85
CA PHE A 134 4.03 7.50 -16.81
C PHE A 134 3.68 8.14 -18.16
N SER A 135 4.12 7.54 -19.27
CA SER A 135 3.83 8.02 -20.63
C SER A 135 2.34 8.09 -20.96
N GLU A 136 1.49 7.27 -20.32
CA GLU A 136 0.03 7.30 -20.47
C GLU A 136 -0.61 8.58 -19.92
N LEU A 137 0.11 9.37 -19.11
CA LEU A 137 -0.33 10.71 -18.65
C LEU A 137 0.03 11.83 -19.63
N LEU A 138 0.81 11.55 -20.67
CA LEU A 138 1.36 12.58 -21.54
C LEU A 138 0.49 12.76 -22.78
N GLU A 139 0.11 14.00 -23.05
CA GLU A 139 -0.47 14.40 -24.33
C GLU A 139 0.67 14.61 -25.34
N ALA A 140 1.17 13.52 -25.93
CA ALA A 140 2.30 13.54 -26.86
C ALA A 140 2.10 12.60 -28.05
N GLU A 141 2.67 12.95 -29.19
CA GLU A 141 2.77 12.03 -30.33
C GLU A 141 3.70 10.85 -29.99
N GLU A 142 3.41 9.66 -30.56
CA GLU A 142 4.16 8.43 -30.28
C GLU A 142 5.67 8.57 -30.58
N SER A 143 6.02 9.33 -31.62
CA SER A 143 7.41 9.64 -31.98
C SER A 143 8.16 10.40 -30.88
N LEU A 144 7.46 11.25 -30.13
CA LEU A 144 8.03 12.05 -29.06
C LEU A 144 8.29 11.21 -27.80
N LEU A 145 7.49 10.16 -27.55
CA LEU A 145 7.60 9.31 -26.34
C LEU A 145 8.99 8.68 -26.18
N LEU A 146 9.70 8.41 -27.28
CA LEU A 146 11.07 7.87 -27.27
C LEU A 146 12.11 8.82 -26.64
N HIS A 147 11.78 10.11 -26.53
CA HIS A 147 12.66 11.15 -26.00
C HIS A 147 12.24 11.63 -24.60
N LEU A 148 11.14 11.11 -24.05
CA LEU A 148 10.60 11.51 -22.76
C LEU A 148 10.95 10.49 -21.67
N LEU A 149 10.83 10.93 -20.41
CA LEU A 149 10.91 10.03 -19.27
C LEU A 149 9.69 9.12 -19.26
N ASP A 150 9.91 7.82 -19.13
CA ASP A 150 8.84 6.86 -18.93
C ASP A 150 9.27 5.77 -17.93
N PHE A 151 8.30 5.30 -17.14
CA PHE A 151 8.46 4.18 -16.22
C PHE A 151 7.10 3.52 -15.97
N SER A 152 7.14 2.26 -15.57
CA SER A 152 5.99 1.52 -15.08
C SER A 152 6.12 1.24 -13.58
N TYR A 153 5.01 0.92 -12.93
CA TYR A 153 4.99 0.55 -11.52
C TYR A 153 4.11 -0.68 -11.28
N GLY A 154 4.34 -1.38 -10.16
CA GLY A 154 3.48 -2.48 -9.74
C GLY A 154 2.21 -1.96 -9.07
N VAL A 155 1.09 -2.63 -9.29
CA VAL A 155 -0.16 -2.35 -8.57
C VAL A 155 -0.69 -3.63 -7.96
N ALA A 156 -0.86 -3.63 -6.64
CA ALA A 156 -1.59 -4.64 -5.89
C ALA A 156 -2.98 -4.09 -5.55
N ASP A 157 -3.92 -4.25 -6.46
CA ASP A 157 -5.34 -3.98 -6.20
C ASP A 157 -5.91 -5.10 -5.33
N LEU A 158 -5.95 -4.87 -4.02
CA LEU A 158 -6.41 -5.86 -3.04
C LEU A 158 -7.88 -6.25 -3.29
N GLY A 159 -8.68 -5.35 -3.84
CA GLY A 159 -10.08 -5.61 -4.19
C GLY A 159 -10.25 -6.63 -5.32
N ARG A 160 -9.21 -6.88 -6.12
CA ARG A 160 -9.21 -7.83 -7.24
C ARG A 160 -8.43 -9.12 -6.97
N ILE A 161 -7.78 -9.22 -5.81
CA ILE A 161 -7.02 -10.40 -5.42
C ILE A 161 -7.91 -11.26 -4.51
N GLU A 162 -8.05 -12.55 -4.85
CA GLU A 162 -8.76 -13.52 -4.01
C GLU A 162 -8.12 -13.62 -2.61
N ASP A 163 -8.93 -13.88 -1.59
CA ASP A 163 -8.49 -13.76 -0.19
C ASP A 163 -7.30 -14.66 0.15
N ASP A 164 -7.27 -15.88 -0.38
CA ASP A 164 -6.18 -16.84 -0.23
C ASP A 164 -4.92 -16.44 -1.02
N ALA A 165 -5.10 -15.75 -2.14
CA ALA A 165 -4.05 -15.23 -3.00
C ALA A 165 -3.46 -13.89 -2.52
N LEU A 166 -4.00 -13.27 -1.47
CA LEU A 166 -3.48 -12.02 -0.91
C LEU A 166 -2.07 -12.18 -0.33
N SER A 167 -1.78 -13.30 0.32
CA SER A 167 -0.42 -13.66 0.75
C SER A 167 -0.31 -15.10 1.25
N GLN A 168 0.86 -15.70 1.06
CA GLN A 168 1.20 -17.00 1.66
C GLN A 168 1.53 -16.90 3.15
N ASP A 169 2.06 -15.75 3.60
CA ASP A 169 2.20 -15.45 5.03
C ASP A 169 0.82 -15.10 5.63
N ALA A 170 0.43 -15.84 6.68
CA ALA A 170 -0.90 -15.72 7.28
C ALA A 170 -1.16 -14.38 7.95
N ARG A 171 -0.14 -13.75 8.57
CA ARG A 171 -0.28 -12.45 9.24
C ARG A 171 -0.39 -11.32 8.21
N LEU A 172 0.45 -11.35 7.18
CA LEU A 172 0.36 -10.43 6.05
C LEU A 172 -0.98 -10.58 5.31
N ARG A 173 -1.42 -11.81 5.03
CA ARG A 173 -2.72 -12.06 4.44
C ARG A 173 -3.85 -11.45 5.26
N SER A 174 -3.84 -11.66 6.58
CA SER A 174 -4.85 -11.10 7.49
C SER A 174 -4.85 -9.56 7.49
N ALA A 175 -3.67 -8.93 7.43
CA ALA A 175 -3.55 -7.48 7.33
C ALA A 175 -4.10 -6.93 6.02
N LEU A 176 -3.74 -7.56 4.89
CA LEU A 176 -4.22 -7.17 3.57
C LEU A 176 -5.73 -7.38 3.43
N MET A 177 -6.29 -8.45 4.01
CA MET A 177 -7.74 -8.65 4.09
C MET A 177 -8.42 -7.51 4.87
N ALA A 178 -7.87 -7.13 6.04
CA ALA A 178 -8.42 -6.03 6.83
C ALA A 178 -8.47 -4.72 6.03
N MET A 179 -7.44 -4.44 5.21
CA MET A 179 -7.43 -3.29 4.30
C MET A 179 -8.44 -3.42 3.17
N LYS A 180 -8.48 -4.58 2.49
CA LYS A 180 -9.41 -4.88 1.39
C LYS A 180 -10.87 -4.60 1.77
N TYR A 181 -11.25 -4.97 3.00
CA TYR A 181 -12.64 -4.84 3.48
C TYR A 181 -12.91 -3.53 4.24
N ALA A 182 -11.89 -2.71 4.52
CA ALA A 182 -12.05 -1.46 5.27
C ALA A 182 -13.02 -0.46 4.61
N PHE A 183 -13.12 -0.46 3.26
CA PHE A 183 -14.06 0.39 2.50
C PHE A 183 -15.39 -0.27 2.16
N GLN A 184 -15.48 -1.60 2.25
CA GLN A 184 -16.71 -2.34 1.94
C GLN A 184 -17.72 -2.30 3.10
N SER A 185 -17.25 -1.94 4.29
CA SER A 185 -18.07 -1.78 5.48
C SER A 185 -18.71 -0.38 5.61
N ALA A 186 -19.58 -0.01 4.68
CA ALA A 186 -20.86 0.58 5.09
C ALA A 186 -21.82 -0.51 5.62
N ALA A 187 -21.47 -1.79 5.43
CA ALA A 187 -22.09 -2.94 6.08
C ALA A 187 -21.02 -3.90 6.63
N SER A 188 -20.66 -3.71 7.90
CA SER A 188 -20.38 -4.80 8.86
C SER A 188 -19.27 -5.83 8.55
N VAL A 189 -17.99 -5.49 8.77
CA VAL A 189 -17.00 -6.46 9.30
C VAL A 189 -15.95 -5.73 10.14
N VAL A 190 -15.91 -5.97 11.45
CA VAL A 190 -14.75 -5.62 12.30
C VAL A 190 -13.85 -6.86 12.35
N ILE A 191 -12.80 -6.90 11.53
CA ILE A 191 -11.74 -7.91 11.67
C ILE A 191 -10.71 -7.34 12.65
N MET A 192 -10.87 -7.66 13.94
CA MET A 192 -9.84 -7.41 14.95
C MET A 192 -9.10 -8.72 15.21
N PRO A 193 -7.76 -8.78 15.07
CA PRO A 193 -7.02 -9.93 15.55
C PRO A 193 -7.11 -9.95 17.09
N GLU A 194 -7.87 -10.88 17.66
CA GLU A 194 -7.74 -11.18 19.08
C GLU A 194 -6.38 -11.85 19.30
N ILE A 195 -5.48 -11.14 19.99
CA ILE A 195 -4.29 -11.76 20.55
C ILE A 195 -4.77 -12.59 21.74
N GLY A 196 -5.15 -13.84 21.49
CA GLY A 196 -5.46 -14.80 22.54
C GLY A 196 -4.25 -14.90 23.48
N LYS A 197 -4.47 -14.81 24.79
CA LYS A 197 -3.46 -15.19 25.79
C LYS A 197 -3.29 -16.71 25.74
N GLY A 198 -2.60 -17.20 24.71
CA GLY A 198 -2.18 -18.58 24.56
C GLY A 198 -0.86 -18.80 25.29
N VAL A 199 -0.89 -19.66 26.30
CA VAL A 199 0.27 -20.23 26.98
C VAL A 199 1.16 -20.91 25.93
N GLN A 200 2.45 -20.55 25.91
CA GLN A 200 3.59 -21.18 25.19
C GLN A 200 3.27 -22.07 23.98
N GLY A 201 3.60 -21.56 22.79
CA GLY A 201 3.75 -22.36 21.57
C GLY A 201 2.58 -22.19 20.60
N ASP A 202 2.73 -21.23 19.70
CA ASP A 202 1.90 -20.93 18.52
C ASP A 202 0.47 -20.37 18.75
N PRO A 203 0.22 -19.09 18.41
CA PRO A 203 -1.13 -18.52 18.47
C PRO A 203 -1.95 -18.93 17.24
N GLU A 204 -2.95 -19.80 17.43
CA GLU A 204 -4.02 -19.98 16.44
C GLU A 204 -4.83 -18.69 16.30
N CYS A 205 -4.93 -18.17 15.08
CA CYS A 205 -5.81 -17.05 14.76
C CYS A 205 -7.20 -17.60 14.40
N VAL A 206 -8.14 -17.49 15.34
CA VAL A 206 -9.52 -17.96 15.14
C VAL A 206 -10.37 -16.84 14.54
N PHE A 207 -10.90 -17.06 13.34
CA PHE A 207 -11.80 -16.13 12.65
C PHE A 207 -13.26 -16.45 12.97
N ARG A 208 -13.99 -15.52 13.61
CA ARG A 208 -15.46 -15.60 13.74
C ARG A 208 -16.15 -14.51 12.94
N ARG A 209 -17.00 -14.90 11.99
CA ARG A 209 -18.02 -14.03 11.41
C ARG A 209 -19.08 -13.78 12.48
N LYS A 210 -19.26 -12.53 12.92
CA LYS A 210 -20.41 -12.13 13.73
C LYS A 210 -21.28 -11.20 12.90
N ALA A 211 -22.45 -11.68 12.49
CA ALA A 211 -23.48 -10.82 11.93
C ALA A 211 -23.98 -9.91 13.06
N VAL A 212 -23.97 -8.59 12.83
CA VAL A 212 -24.71 -7.66 13.67
C VAL A 212 -26.17 -7.77 13.24
N SER A 213 -27.04 -8.28 14.11
CA SER A 213 -28.48 -8.30 13.85
C SER A 213 -29.02 -6.86 13.87
N ASP A 214 -30.01 -6.59 13.02
CA ASP A 214 -30.66 -5.28 12.84
C ASP A 214 -31.40 -4.75 14.11
N SER A 215 -31.29 -5.43 15.25
CA SER A 215 -31.97 -5.14 16.50
C SER A 215 -31.39 -3.96 17.30
N ASP A 216 -30.20 -3.45 16.94
CA ASP A 216 -29.55 -2.36 17.69
C ASP A 216 -29.83 -0.95 17.12
N ARG A 217 -30.71 -0.83 16.11
CA ARG A 217 -31.17 0.48 15.63
C ARG A 217 -32.21 1.09 16.57
N LYS A 218 -31.79 1.61 17.73
CA LYS A 218 -32.60 2.62 18.44
C LYS A 218 -32.67 3.90 17.60
N ARG A 219 -33.74 4.06 16.81
CA ARG A 219 -34.11 5.37 16.22
C ARG A 219 -34.48 6.33 17.36
N PRO A 220 -34.01 7.60 17.35
CA PRO A 220 -34.65 8.63 18.15
C PRO A 220 -36.04 8.95 17.56
N PRO A 221 -37.03 9.34 18.38
CA PRO A 221 -38.35 9.69 17.89
C PRO A 221 -38.32 11.00 17.09
N ILE A 222 -39.07 11.03 16.00
CA ILE A 222 -39.34 12.21 15.18
C ILE A 222 -40.35 13.10 15.95
N PRO A 223 -40.12 14.41 16.13
CA PRO A 223 -41.12 15.28 16.72
C PRO A 223 -42.24 15.54 15.71
N THR A 224 -43.46 15.20 16.08
CA THR A 224 -44.69 15.57 15.36
C THR A 224 -44.91 17.08 15.45
N GLN A 225 -44.87 17.77 14.31
CA GLN A 225 -45.53 19.07 14.17
C GLN A 225 -47.04 18.83 14.10
N ASN A 226 -47.78 19.30 15.11
CA ASN A 226 -49.19 19.60 14.99
C ASN A 226 -49.32 21.12 14.98
N GLY A 227 -49.91 21.65 13.91
CA GLY A 227 -50.25 23.06 13.81
C GLY A 227 -51.52 23.41 14.57
N HIS A 228 -51.55 24.62 15.10
CA HIS A 228 -52.63 25.59 14.99
C HIS A 228 -52.03 26.99 15.17
#